data_AF-A0A433Q3I6-F1
#
_entry.id   AF-A0A433Q3I6-F1
#
_cell.length_a   1.000
_cell.length_b   1.000
_cell.length_c   1.000
_cell.angle_alpha   90.00
_cell.angle_beta   90.00
_cell.angle_gamma   90.00
#
_symmetry.space_group_name_H-M   'P 1'
#
loop_
_entity.id
_entity.type
_entity.pdbx_description
1 polymer ?
#
loop_
_entity_poly.entity_id
_entity_poly.type
_entity_poly.pdbx_seq_one_letter_code
_entity_poly.pdbx_strand_id
1 'polypeptide(L)'
;MSGSLARIRIEKAEISCELKLAHKEIQSLKAKEHLSQLKTKKEAANVAFNAGRLQEAYDLYTAALKIDPENKDIGSRLYSNRALVLVKVGLFRRLRCWDLFSLSSP
;
A
#
# COMPACT_ATOMS: atom_id res chain seq x y z
N MET A 1 32.30 47.47 -7.36
CA MET A 1 30.94 46.91 -7.65
C MET A 1 30.89 45.37 -7.67
N SER A 2 31.98 44.65 -7.33
CA SER A 2 32.04 43.18 -7.37
C SER A 2 31.45 42.47 -6.14
N GLY A 3 31.38 43.14 -4.98
CA GLY A 3 30.91 42.53 -3.72
C GLY A 3 29.40 42.29 -3.64
N SER A 4 28.59 43.06 -4.37
CA SER A 4 27.12 42.90 -4.39
C SER A 4 26.69 41.64 -5.12
N LEU A 5 27.35 41.33 -6.24
CA LEU A 5 27.08 40.13 -7.05
C LEU A 5 27.48 38.83 -6.31
N ALA A 6 28.53 38.87 -5.49
CA ALA A 6 28.94 37.77 -4.63
C ALA A 6 27.92 37.51 -3.52
N ARG A 7 27.40 38.56 -2.86
CA ARG A 7 26.34 38.43 -1.85
C ARG A 7 25.07 37.80 -2.43
N ILE A 8 24.60 38.29 -3.58
CA ILE A 8 23.41 37.74 -4.25
C ILE A 8 23.59 36.26 -4.59
N ARG A 9 24.80 35.83 -4.98
CA ARG A 9 25.09 34.41 -5.26
C ARG A 9 25.05 33.53 -4.01
N ILE A 10 25.56 34.02 -2.88
CA ILE A 10 25.54 33.32 -1.60
C ILE A 10 24.10 33.18 -1.11
N GLU A 11 23.34 34.27 -1.09
CA GLU A 11 21.94 34.29 -0.65
C GLU A 11 21.06 33.40 -1.55
N LYS A 12 21.28 33.43 -2.87
CA LYS A 12 20.61 32.51 -3.81
C LYS A 12 20.93 31.04 -3.54
N ALA A 13 22.16 30.73 -3.12
CA ALA A 13 22.57 29.37 -2.81
C ALA A 13 21.97 28.88 -1.47
N GLU A 14 21.89 29.76 -0.48
CA GLU A 14 21.24 29.50 0.82
C GLU A 14 19.75 29.19 0.63
N ILE A 15 19.02 30.05 -0.07
CA ILE A 15 17.60 29.84 -0.40
C ILE A 15 17.40 28.54 -1.19
N SER A 16 18.31 28.24 -2.14
CA SER A 16 18.24 26.97 -2.91
C SER A 16 18.42 25.75 -2.01
N CYS A 17 19.26 25.84 -0.97
CA CYS A 17 19.49 24.76 -0.02
C CYS A 17 18.26 24.53 0.88
N GLU A 18 17.69 25.62 1.40
CA GLU A 18 16.48 25.59 2.24
C GLU A 18 15.28 24.99 1.49
N LEU A 19 15.06 25.41 0.25
CA LEU A 19 13.98 24.85 -0.57
C LEU A 19 14.16 23.34 -0.78
N LYS A 20 15.38 22.85 -1.01
CA LYS A 20 15.64 21.40 -1.16
C LYS A 20 15.33 20.64 0.13
N LEU A 21 15.64 21.22 1.28
CA LEU A 21 15.36 20.60 2.58
C LEU A 21 13.84 20.51 2.82
N ALA A 22 13.12 21.61 2.61
CA ALA A 22 11.66 21.65 2.71
C ALA A 22 10.97 20.66 1.76
N HIS A 23 11.48 20.52 0.52
CA HIS A 23 10.96 19.52 -0.41
C HIS A 23 11.13 18.09 0.12
N LYS A 24 12.28 17.75 0.71
CA LYS A 24 12.50 16.43 1.30
C LYS A 24 11.57 16.16 2.48
N GLU A 25 11.32 17.18 3.31
CA GLU A 25 10.38 17.07 4.44
C GLU A 25 8.95 16.81 3.96
N ILE A 26 8.48 17.57 2.95
CA ILE A 26 7.17 17.36 2.34
C ILE A 26 7.05 15.94 1.75
N GLN A 27 8.08 15.45 1.06
CA GLN A 27 8.08 14.08 0.52
C GLN A 27 8.02 13.03 1.64
N SER A 28 8.78 13.24 2.73
CA SER A 28 8.77 12.35 3.90
C SER A 28 7.39 12.30 4.57
N LEU A 29 6.71 13.45 4.70
CA LEU A 29 5.37 13.53 5.27
C LEU A 29 4.34 12.79 4.40
N LYS A 30 4.38 12.99 3.08
CA LYS A 30 3.51 12.27 2.13
C LYS A 30 3.70 10.76 2.21
N ALA A 31 4.96 10.30 2.26
CA ALA A 31 5.27 8.89 2.43
C ALA A 31 4.70 8.33 3.75
N LYS A 32 4.81 9.07 4.86
CA LYS A 32 4.22 8.66 6.15
C LYS A 32 2.71 8.58 6.10
N GLU A 33 2.05 9.50 5.40
CA GLU A 33 0.60 9.48 5.23
C GLU A 33 0.15 8.26 4.41
N HIS A 34 0.79 8.02 3.27
CA HIS A 34 0.52 6.83 2.44
C HIS A 34 0.74 5.53 3.24
N LEU A 35 1.80 5.47 4.05
CA LEU A 35 2.07 4.34 4.93
C LEU A 35 0.96 4.12 5.96
N SER A 36 0.43 5.19 6.55
CA SER A 36 -0.67 5.13 7.50
C SER A 36 -1.95 4.60 6.82
N GLN A 37 -2.31 5.15 5.67
CA GLN A 37 -3.47 4.71 4.88
C GLN A 37 -3.34 3.24 4.44
N LEU A 38 -2.13 2.80 4.11
CA LEU A 38 -1.89 1.42 3.73
C LEU A 38 -2.06 0.46 4.92
N LYS A 39 -1.57 0.84 6.11
CA LYS A 39 -1.75 0.04 7.34
C LYS A 39 -3.24 -0.16 7.67
N THR A 40 -4.03 0.92 7.64
CA THR A 40 -5.47 0.84 7.94
C THR A 40 -6.21 -0.04 6.92
N LYS A 41 -5.90 0.09 5.62
CA LYS A 41 -6.48 -0.78 4.57
C LYS A 41 -6.09 -2.25 4.75
N LYS A 42 -4.84 -2.54 5.12
CA LYS A 42 -4.36 -3.89 5.42
C LYS A 42 -5.10 -4.49 6.63
N GLU A 43 -5.28 -3.72 7.68
CA GLU A 43 -6.01 -4.15 8.87
C GLU A 43 -7.49 -4.43 8.56
N ALA A 44 -8.14 -3.56 7.78
CA ALA A 44 -9.49 -3.80 7.29
C ALA A 44 -9.59 -5.08 6.44
N ALA A 45 -8.60 -5.35 5.58
CA ALA A 45 -8.54 -6.58 4.79
C ALA A 45 -8.38 -7.83 5.67
N ASN A 46 -7.58 -7.76 6.75
CA ASN A 46 -7.45 -8.85 7.72
C ASN A 46 -8.77 -9.13 8.45
N VAL A 47 -9.50 -8.08 8.84
CA VAL A 47 -10.83 -8.23 9.46
C VAL A 47 -11.80 -8.90 8.49
N ALA A 48 -11.84 -8.46 7.23
CA ALA A 48 -12.67 -9.07 6.19
C ALA A 48 -12.29 -10.54 5.91
N PHE A 49 -10.99 -10.85 5.90
CA PHE A 49 -10.48 -12.20 5.71
C PHE A 49 -10.91 -13.13 6.85
N ASN A 50 -10.78 -12.68 8.11
CA ASN A 50 -11.21 -13.44 9.28
C ASN A 50 -12.74 -13.62 9.34
N ALA A 51 -13.50 -12.65 8.82
CA ALA A 51 -14.95 -12.74 8.70
C ALA A 51 -15.44 -13.62 7.53
N GLY A 52 -14.53 -14.25 6.77
CA GLY A 52 -14.88 -15.10 5.63
C GLY A 52 -15.30 -14.34 4.37
N ARG A 53 -15.24 -13.00 4.38
CA ARG A 53 -15.54 -12.16 3.22
C ARG A 53 -14.31 -12.02 2.33
N LEU A 54 -14.00 -13.12 1.64
CA LEU A 54 -12.77 -13.25 0.86
C LEU A 54 -12.72 -12.30 -0.36
N GLN A 55 -13.86 -12.02 -0.98
CA GLN A 55 -13.95 -11.09 -2.11
C GLN A 55 -13.60 -9.66 -1.68
N GLU A 56 -14.21 -9.18 -0.59
CA GLU A 56 -13.91 -7.85 -0.03
C GLU A 56 -12.45 -7.73 0.40
N ALA A 57 -11.88 -8.77 1.03
CA ALA A 57 -10.48 -8.80 1.41
C ALA A 57 -9.57 -8.65 0.18
N TYR A 58 -9.88 -9.31 -0.93
CA TYR A 58 -9.13 -9.20 -2.18
C TYR A 58 -9.18 -7.78 -2.76
N ASP A 59 -10.35 -7.15 -2.75
CA ASP A 59 -10.52 -5.78 -3.26
C ASP A 59 -9.77 -4.77 -2.38
N LEU A 60 -9.80 -4.94 -1.05
CA LEU A 60 -9.06 -4.10 -0.11
C LEU A 60 -7.54 -4.24 -0.28
N TYR A 61 -7.02 -5.46 -0.48
CA TYR A 61 -5.61 -5.67 -0.80
C TYR A 61 -5.22 -5.04 -2.13
N THR A 62 -6.09 -5.11 -3.13
CA THR A 62 -5.86 -4.50 -4.45
C THR A 62 -5.91 -2.98 -4.38
N ALA A 63 -6.79 -2.40 -3.57
CA ALA A 63 -6.82 -0.97 -3.29
C ALA A 63 -5.57 -0.51 -2.55
N ALA A 64 -5.08 -1.29 -1.57
CA ALA A 64 -3.85 -0.98 -0.83
C ALA A 64 -2.61 -0.95 -1.73
N LEU A 65 -2.52 -1.84 -2.73
CA LEU A 65 -1.43 -1.86 -3.72
C LEU A 65 -1.43 -0.64 -4.65
N LYS A 66 -2.56 0.06 -4.82
CA LYS A 66 -2.67 1.25 -5.67
C LYS A 66 -2.19 2.53 -4.97
N ILE A 67 -2.12 2.55 -3.64
CA ILE A 67 -1.76 3.75 -2.86
C ILE A 67 -0.28 4.08 -3.01
N ASP A 68 0.58 3.07 -2.94
CA ASP A 68 2.03 3.26 -3.02
C ASP A 68 2.71 2.09 -3.75
N PRO A 69 2.90 2.19 -5.08
CA PRO A 69 3.62 1.18 -5.85
C PRO A 69 5.15 1.26 -5.66
N GLU A 70 5.67 2.32 -5.05
CA GLU A 70 7.10 2.58 -4.93
C GLU A 70 7.72 1.78 -3.77
N ASN A 71 6.91 1.47 -2.75
CA ASN A 71 7.33 0.77 -1.55
C ASN A 71 7.37 -0.75 -1.72
N LYS A 72 8.47 -1.27 -2.28
CA LYS A 72 8.68 -2.69 -2.58
C LYS A 72 8.51 -3.62 -1.37
N ASP A 73 9.00 -3.22 -0.20
CA ASP A 73 8.94 -4.04 1.01
C ASP A 73 7.49 -4.29 1.44
N ILE A 74 6.67 -3.25 1.39
CA ILE A 74 5.27 -3.33 1.79
C ILE A 74 4.44 -4.01 0.73
N GLY A 75 4.69 -3.70 -0.54
CA GLY A 75 4.08 -4.38 -1.68
C GLY A 75 4.26 -5.89 -1.60
N SER A 76 5.47 -6.38 -1.27
CA SER A 76 5.74 -7.82 -1.14
C SER A 76 4.83 -8.50 -0.12
N ARG A 77 4.64 -7.89 1.07
CA ARG A 77 3.79 -8.43 2.12
C ARG A 77 2.32 -8.44 1.72
N LEU A 78 1.85 -7.39 1.03
CA LEU A 78 0.49 -7.33 0.50
C LEU A 78 0.25 -8.37 -0.58
N TYR A 79 1.20 -8.61 -1.49
CA TYR A 79 1.09 -9.65 -2.51
C TYR A 79 1.00 -11.04 -1.89
N SER A 80 1.83 -11.35 -0.88
CA SER A 80 1.76 -12.61 -0.15
C SER A 80 0.39 -12.81 0.50
N ASN A 81 -0.14 -11.79 1.18
CA ASN A 81 -1.47 -11.87 1.79
C ASN A 81 -2.58 -12.04 0.72
N ARG A 82 -2.49 -11.32 -0.41
CA ARG A 82 -3.45 -11.47 -1.52
C ARG A 82 -3.43 -12.88 -2.11
N ALA A 83 -2.26 -13.49 -2.24
CA ALA A 83 -2.14 -14.88 -2.70
C ALA A 83 -2.83 -15.86 -1.74
N LEU A 84 -2.69 -15.65 -0.42
CA LEU A 84 -3.41 -16.45 0.58
C LEU A 84 -4.94 -16.33 0.43
N VAL A 85 -5.45 -15.12 0.17
CA VAL A 85 -6.88 -14.93 -0.12
C VAL A 85 -7.32 -15.72 -1.35
N LEU A 86 -6.57 -15.66 -2.45
CA LEU A 86 -6.89 -16.40 -3.68
C LEU A 86 -6.88 -17.91 -3.46
N VAL A 87 -5.92 -18.44 -2.70
CA VAL A 87 -5.88 -19.86 -2.32
C VAL A 87 -7.12 -20.23 -1.52
N LYS A 88 -7.50 -19.41 -0.53
CA LYS A 88 -8.71 -19.64 0.29
C LYS A 88 -9.99 -19.61 -0.55
N VAL A 89 -10.11 -18.71 -1.53
CA VAL A 89 -11.24 -18.64 -2.47
C VAL A 89 -11.32 -19.90 -3.32
N GLY A 90 -10.19 -20.36 -3.87
CA GLY A 90 -10.12 -21.58 -4.66
C GLY A 90 -10.53 -22.82 -3.86
N LEU A 91 -10.04 -22.92 -2.61
CA LEU A 91 -10.44 -23.97 -1.69
C LEU A 91 -11.93 -23.91 -1.37
N PHE A 92 -12.49 -22.73 -1.11
CA PHE A 92 -13.92 -22.56 -0.83
C PHE A 92 -14.79 -22.96 -2.04
N ARG A 93 -14.37 -22.60 -3.25
CA ARG A 93 -15.06 -23.01 -4.49
C ARG A 93 -15.01 -24.52 -4.69
N ARG A 94 -13.88 -25.16 -4.37
CA ARG A 94 -13.75 -26.62 -4.40
C ARG A 94 -14.64 -27.26 -3.35
N LEU A 95 -14.60 -26.82 -2.09
CA LEU A 95 -15.43 -27.40 -1.03
C LEU A 95 -16.93 -27.36 -1.37
N ARG A 96 -17.45 -26.23 -1.87
CA ARG A 96 -18.84 -26.15 -2.32
C ARG A 96 -19.21 -27.15 -3.42
N CYS A 97 -18.29 -27.51 -4.32
CA CYS A 97 -18.59 -28.51 -5.34
C CYS A 97 -18.56 -29.94 -4.80
N TRP A 98 -17.72 -30.21 -3.80
CA TRP A 98 -17.66 -31.51 -3.13
C TRP A 98 -18.88 -31.75 -2.24
N ASP A 99 -19.35 -30.73 -1.51
CA ASP A 99 -20.54 -30.83 -0.66
C ASP A 99 -21.82 -31.08 -1.48
N LEU A 100 -21.95 -30.45 -2.65
CA LEU A 100 -23.07 -30.71 -3.58
C LEU A 100 -23.03 -32.13 -4.14
N PHE A 101 -21.84 -32.67 -4.43
CA PHE A 101 -21.70 -34.02 -4.97
C PHE A 101 -22.03 -35.10 -3.92
N SER A 102 -21.61 -34.91 -2.66
CA SER A 102 -21.93 -35.83 -1.56
C SER A 102 -23.43 -35.86 -1.22
N LEU A 103 -24.16 -34.75 -1.39
CA LEU A 103 -25.61 -34.69 -1.16
C LEU A 103 -26.45 -35.23 -2.34
N SER A 104 -25.81 -35.54 -3.47
CA SER A 104 -26.47 -36.04 -4.69
C SER A 104 -26.28 -37.55 -4.91
N SER A 105 -25.64 -38.26 -3.97
CA SER A 105 -25.58 -39.72 -4.01
C SER A 105 -26.83 -40.30 -3.34
N PRO A 106 -27.62 -41.15 -4.03
CA PRO A 106 -28.83 -41.77 -3.50
C PRO A 106 -28.55 -42.80 -2.40
#